data_AF-S8C5W9-F1
#
_entry.id   AF-S8C5W9-F1
#
_cell.length_a   1.000
_cell.length_b   1.000
_cell.length_c   1.000
_cell.angle_alpha   90.00
_cell.angle_beta   90.00
_cell.angle_gamma   90.00
#
_symmetry.space_group_name_H-M   'P 1'
#
loop_
_entity.id
_entity.type
_entity.pdbx_description
1 polymer ?
#
loop_
_entity_poly.entity_id
_entity_poly.type
_entity_poly.pdbx_seq_one_letter_code
_entity_poly.pdbx_strand_id
1 'polypeptide(L)'
;SLWRQLSGERAVVLLYLIRILCSTPFFLFPEAFSLCSLSIFALSVEIAADEASNPLSSAFRTRPGASSGIFLSAVTLPGLLVSKLIQTLRAESLLDEAAFEGLHYLRLQYWAASASCLTVLIYLVFISKRHEDGINNTKHTSFCWILVYSLICIVLLGCWPLVVLLSWLLGHGLASIKLMKKILHTFPACASIGESLLVTTGLVIFFGDMVAYTAAKVGVIFKFFFLQLYFKRSEISTIIQGMVASILIFPLLYKYLVEISERSVRIQVNEEDVSRREMRKSVVFYVSLAAVLIFVAPSWMQYVHPFQSNPLLWVLHFVLSDQTKRLLLCMYWLVVIYVSVTRFYGISKNSKTERILLRKYYHLMAVAMFVPALVFQ
;
A
#
# COMPACT_ATOMS: atom_id res chain seq x y z
N SER A 1 35.96 18.73 -9.33
CA SER A 1 35.20 17.77 -10.14
C SER A 1 34.00 17.15 -9.41
N LEU A 2 34.02 16.98 -8.07
CA LEU A 2 32.86 16.48 -7.30
C LEU A 2 31.61 17.39 -7.35
N TRP A 3 31.81 18.72 -7.34
CA TRP A 3 30.72 19.71 -7.29
C TRP A 3 29.93 19.85 -8.61
N ARG A 4 30.47 19.35 -9.73
CA ARG A 4 29.75 19.30 -11.02
C ARG A 4 28.82 18.09 -11.15
N GLN A 5 28.88 17.14 -10.21
CA GLN A 5 28.08 15.90 -10.19
C GLN A 5 26.93 15.92 -9.17
N LEU A 6 26.83 16.96 -8.33
CA LEU A 6 25.65 17.20 -7.48
C LEU A 6 24.55 17.86 -8.30
N SER A 7 23.72 17.06 -8.95
CA SER A 7 22.38 17.54 -9.30
C SER A 7 21.62 17.88 -8.02
N GLY A 8 20.65 18.81 -8.10
CA GLY A 8 19.84 19.21 -6.94
C GLY A 8 19.19 18.01 -6.24
N GLU A 9 18.77 17.01 -7.00
CA GLU A 9 18.22 15.74 -6.49
C GLU A 9 19.22 14.96 -5.65
N ARG A 10 20.47 14.81 -6.11
CA ARG A 10 21.54 14.10 -5.38
C ARG A 10 21.89 14.80 -4.06
N ALA A 11 21.86 16.13 -4.05
CA ALA A 11 22.04 16.93 -2.82
C ALA A 11 20.93 16.67 -1.81
N VAL A 12 19.67 16.64 -2.26
CA VAL A 12 18.50 16.34 -1.41
C VAL A 12 18.59 14.94 -0.83
N VAL A 13 18.97 13.93 -1.63
CA VAL A 13 19.15 12.56 -1.12
C VAL A 13 20.28 12.51 -0.08
N LEU A 14 21.40 13.19 -0.31
CA LEU A 14 22.50 13.24 0.66
C LEU A 14 22.04 13.84 2.00
N LEU A 15 21.31 14.98 1.97
CA LEU A 15 20.76 15.60 3.16
C LEU A 15 19.76 14.68 3.88
N TYR A 16 18.93 13.97 3.12
CA TYR A 16 17.99 12.97 3.64
C TYR A 16 18.73 11.83 4.38
N LEU A 17 19.76 11.25 3.75
CA LEU A 17 20.57 10.18 4.35
C LEU A 17 21.28 10.62 5.63
N ILE A 18 21.93 11.79 5.59
CA ILE A 18 22.60 12.37 6.75
C ILE A 18 21.59 12.58 7.89
N ARG A 19 20.40 13.11 7.58
CA ARG A 19 19.36 13.36 8.57
C ARG A 19 18.88 12.07 9.23
N ILE A 20 18.70 10.98 8.48
CA ILE A 20 18.35 9.67 9.07
C ILE A 20 19.46 9.22 10.01
N LEU A 21 20.70 9.14 9.53
CA LEU A 21 21.83 8.63 10.33
C LEU A 21 22.05 9.43 11.61
N CYS A 22 21.93 10.77 11.55
CA CYS A 22 22.10 11.62 12.73
C CYS A 22 20.91 11.60 13.70
N SER A 23 19.72 11.22 13.25
CA SER A 23 18.50 11.25 14.09
C SER A 23 18.14 9.90 14.70
N THR A 24 18.75 8.81 14.21
CA THR A 24 18.39 7.44 14.59
C THR A 24 19.20 6.99 15.81
N PRO A 25 18.55 6.47 16.86
CA PRO A 25 19.22 5.88 18.02
C PRO A 25 19.93 4.58 17.64
N PHE A 26 20.98 4.20 18.37
CA PHE A 26 21.81 3.02 18.08
C PHE A 26 21.01 1.72 17.92
N PHE A 27 19.93 1.55 18.68
CA PHE A 27 19.05 0.37 18.59
C PHE A 27 18.36 0.21 17.22
N LEU A 28 18.07 1.33 16.54
CA LEU A 28 17.41 1.37 15.22
C LEU A 28 18.40 1.60 14.07
N PHE A 29 19.70 1.55 14.35
CA PHE A 29 20.75 1.66 13.34
C PHE A 29 20.57 0.68 12.15
N PRO A 30 20.11 -0.56 12.36
CA PRO A 30 19.93 -1.49 11.26
C PRO A 30 18.83 -1.09 10.28
N GLU A 31 17.70 -0.60 10.80
CA GLU A 31 16.60 -0.05 10.00
C GLU A 31 17.08 1.21 9.25
N ALA A 32 17.80 2.12 9.91
CA ALA A 32 18.38 3.28 9.25
C ALA A 32 19.37 2.90 8.14
N PHE A 33 20.25 1.92 8.37
CA PHE A 33 21.21 1.46 7.38
C PHE A 33 20.52 0.81 6.17
N SER A 34 19.51 -0.04 6.43
CA SER A 34 18.67 -0.64 5.40
C SER A 34 17.96 0.43 4.56
N LEU A 35 17.39 1.46 5.20
CA LEU A 35 16.73 2.58 4.53
C LEU A 35 17.72 3.40 3.69
N CYS A 36 18.93 3.64 4.19
CA CYS A 36 19.98 4.34 3.45
C CYS A 36 20.40 3.56 2.20
N SER A 37 20.59 2.24 2.34
CA SER A 37 20.90 1.33 1.25
C SER A 37 19.78 1.29 0.20
N LEU A 38 18.52 1.17 0.64
CA LEU A 38 17.35 1.21 -0.23
C LEU A 38 17.24 2.54 -0.98
N SER A 39 17.54 3.66 -0.31
CA SER A 39 17.52 5.00 -0.89
C SER A 39 18.57 5.16 -1.99
N ILE A 40 19.81 4.71 -1.76
CA ILE A 40 20.88 4.75 -2.76
C ILE A 40 20.50 3.87 -3.97
N PHE A 41 19.98 2.67 -3.71
CA PHE A 41 19.54 1.78 -4.78
C PHE A 41 18.37 2.39 -5.57
N ALA A 42 17.35 2.92 -4.91
CA ALA A 42 16.21 3.55 -5.56
C ALA A 42 16.62 4.78 -6.39
N LEU A 43 17.58 5.58 -5.90
CA LEU A 43 18.13 6.70 -6.66
C LEU A 43 18.85 6.21 -7.93
N SER A 44 19.62 5.12 -7.83
CA SER A 44 20.28 4.53 -9.01
C SER A 44 19.28 4.04 -10.05
N VAL A 45 18.15 3.49 -9.61
CA VAL A 45 17.07 3.03 -10.51
C VAL A 45 16.31 4.21 -11.12
N GLU A 46 16.05 5.29 -10.37
CA GLU A 46 15.42 6.51 -10.91
C GLU A 46 16.30 7.17 -11.97
N ILE A 47 17.60 7.35 -11.69
CA ILE A 47 18.55 7.90 -12.67
C ILE A 47 18.56 7.07 -13.94
N ALA A 48 18.60 5.73 -13.82
CA ALA A 48 18.53 4.86 -14.97
C ALA A 48 17.19 5.00 -15.71
N ALA A 49 16.06 5.04 -14.99
CA ALA A 49 14.71 5.08 -15.57
C ALA A 49 14.41 6.36 -16.35
N ASP A 50 15.03 7.48 -15.96
CA ASP A 50 14.85 8.78 -16.61
C ASP A 50 15.73 8.96 -17.88
N GLU A 51 16.64 8.02 -18.17
CA GLU A 51 17.37 8.01 -19.44
C GLU A 51 16.42 7.70 -20.61
N ALA A 52 16.43 8.54 -21.64
CA ALA A 52 15.51 8.46 -22.78
C ALA A 52 15.60 7.14 -23.58
N SER A 53 16.73 6.44 -23.48
CA SER A 53 16.96 5.11 -24.08
C SER A 53 16.42 3.96 -23.23
N ASN A 54 15.89 4.21 -22.03
CA ASN A 54 15.57 3.12 -21.10
C ASN A 54 14.33 2.34 -21.57
N PRO A 55 14.44 1.00 -21.69
CA PRO A 55 13.33 0.11 -22.04
C PRO A 55 12.20 0.01 -20.99
N LEU A 56 12.33 0.65 -19.83
CA LEU A 56 11.20 0.84 -18.90
C LEU A 56 10.05 1.63 -19.54
N SER A 57 10.39 2.63 -20.36
CA SER A 57 9.40 3.45 -21.09
C SER A 57 8.64 2.65 -22.14
N SER A 58 9.26 1.63 -22.73
CA SER A 58 8.61 0.71 -23.68
C SER A 58 7.80 -0.38 -22.96
N ALA A 59 8.27 -0.84 -21.79
CA ALA A 59 7.58 -1.85 -20.99
C ALA A 59 6.31 -1.33 -20.29
N PHE A 60 6.33 -0.07 -19.83
CA PHE A 60 5.19 0.55 -19.14
C PHE A 60 4.81 1.87 -19.81
N ARG A 61 3.56 1.96 -20.30
CA ARG A 61 2.99 3.23 -20.74
C ARG A 61 2.65 4.09 -19.54
N THR A 62 3.63 4.87 -19.09
CA THR A 62 3.49 5.83 -17.99
C THR A 62 2.89 7.15 -18.50
N ARG A 63 2.51 8.01 -17.56
CA ARG A 63 1.95 9.32 -17.89
C ARG A 63 3.01 10.21 -18.57
N PRO A 64 2.75 10.74 -19.78
CA PRO A 64 3.71 11.60 -20.47
C PRO A 64 3.95 12.89 -19.68
N GLY A 65 5.22 13.28 -19.55
CA GLY A 65 5.65 14.51 -18.85
C GLY A 65 5.67 14.42 -17.32
N ALA A 66 5.51 13.23 -16.73
CA ALA A 66 5.72 13.00 -15.30
C ALA A 66 7.09 12.35 -15.04
N SER A 67 7.78 12.73 -13.96
CA SER A 67 8.97 12.01 -13.51
C SER A 67 8.60 10.58 -13.08
N SER A 68 9.59 9.68 -13.13
CA SER A 68 9.37 8.27 -12.77
C SER A 68 8.92 8.13 -11.30
N GLY A 69 9.45 8.94 -10.38
CA GLY A 69 9.04 9.02 -8.97
C GLY A 69 9.43 7.78 -8.16
N ILE A 70 10.37 6.99 -8.65
CA ILE A 70 10.74 5.68 -8.13
C ILE A 70 11.41 5.80 -6.76
N PHE A 71 12.36 6.73 -6.60
CA PHE A 71 13.03 7.04 -5.34
C PHE A 71 12.03 7.45 -4.26
N LEU A 72 11.20 8.46 -4.56
CA LEU A 72 10.25 8.98 -3.59
C LEU A 72 9.29 7.87 -3.13
N SER A 73 8.77 7.08 -4.05
CA SER A 73 7.85 5.99 -3.71
C SER A 73 8.50 4.83 -2.94
N ALA A 74 9.74 4.46 -3.27
CA ALA A 74 10.46 3.37 -2.59
C ALA A 74 10.80 3.73 -1.15
N VAL A 75 11.08 5.01 -0.88
CA VAL A 75 11.61 5.50 0.39
C VAL A 75 10.52 6.01 1.34
N THR A 76 9.40 6.52 0.81
CA THR A 76 8.32 7.15 1.62
C THR A 76 7.75 6.24 2.71
N LEU A 77 7.30 5.03 2.36
CA LEU A 77 6.64 4.15 3.33
C LEU A 77 7.63 3.55 4.35
N PRO A 78 8.78 2.98 3.94
CA PRO A 78 9.82 2.57 4.90
C PRO A 78 10.30 3.74 5.76
N GLY A 79 10.49 4.92 5.19
CA GLY A 79 10.90 6.13 5.90
C GLY A 79 9.88 6.60 6.94
N LEU A 80 8.58 6.53 6.62
CA LEU A 80 7.50 6.79 7.58
C LEU A 80 7.56 5.81 8.76
N LEU A 81 7.79 4.53 8.49
CA LEU A 81 7.85 3.49 9.52
C LEU A 81 9.09 3.67 10.42
N VAL A 82 10.25 3.99 9.85
CA VAL A 82 11.46 4.35 10.64
C VAL A 82 11.21 5.61 11.48
N SER A 83 10.59 6.64 10.91
CA SER A 83 10.24 7.84 11.68
C SER A 83 9.31 7.51 12.85
N LYS A 84 8.32 6.64 12.65
CA LYS A 84 7.44 6.19 13.72
C LYS A 84 8.20 5.38 14.76
N LEU A 85 9.11 4.48 14.36
CA LEU A 85 9.97 3.71 15.28
C LEU A 85 10.82 4.63 16.15
N ILE A 86 11.41 5.68 15.55
CA ILE A 86 12.19 6.68 16.30
C ILE A 86 11.28 7.45 17.28
N GLN A 87 10.07 7.82 16.85
CA GLN A 87 9.13 8.54 17.71
C GLN A 87 8.63 7.68 18.88
N THR A 88 8.27 6.42 18.64
CA THR A 88 7.85 5.49 19.69
C THR A 88 8.98 5.25 20.67
N LEU A 89 10.20 4.99 20.19
CA LEU A 89 11.36 4.78 21.06
C LEU A 89 11.69 6.02 21.92
N ARG A 90 11.51 7.23 21.38
CA ARG A 90 11.72 8.47 22.14
C ARG A 90 10.63 8.74 23.17
N ALA A 91 9.40 8.33 22.89
CA ALA A 91 8.29 8.42 23.84
C ALA A 91 8.39 7.35 24.94
N GLU A 92 9.03 6.22 24.65
CA GLU A 92 9.18 5.02 25.51
C GLU A 92 10.21 5.15 26.63
N SER A 93 10.97 6.24 26.74
CA SER A 93 11.87 6.48 27.88
C SER A 93 11.13 6.63 29.23
N LEU A 94 9.80 6.44 29.26
CA LEU A 94 8.88 6.76 30.36
C LEU A 94 7.83 5.66 30.67
N LEU A 95 8.17 4.36 30.61
CA LEU A 95 7.41 3.19 31.14
C LEU A 95 6.31 2.57 30.22
N ASP A 96 6.55 1.38 29.65
CA ASP A 96 5.61 0.21 29.67
C ASP A 96 6.04 -0.99 28.79
N GLU A 97 5.63 -2.20 29.20
CA GLU A 97 5.81 -3.49 28.48
C GLU A 97 4.97 -3.56 27.17
N ALA A 98 3.81 -2.89 27.15
CA ALA A 98 2.92 -2.82 25.99
C ALA A 98 3.51 -2.01 24.81
N ALA A 99 4.44 -1.09 25.10
CA ALA A 99 5.09 -0.29 24.07
C ALA A 99 6.14 -1.12 23.30
N PHE A 100 6.84 -2.01 24.00
CA PHE A 100 7.84 -2.91 23.42
C PHE A 100 7.24 -3.86 22.36
N GLU A 101 6.04 -4.39 22.59
CA GLU A 101 5.32 -5.19 21.60
C GLU A 101 4.92 -4.36 20.36
N GLY A 102 4.48 -3.12 20.57
CA GLY A 102 4.17 -2.18 19.47
C GLY A 102 5.39 -1.86 18.61
N LEU A 103 6.57 -1.75 19.23
CA LEU A 103 7.85 -1.57 18.54
C LEU A 103 8.19 -2.76 17.64
N HIS A 104 8.02 -3.99 18.13
CA HIS A 104 8.25 -5.21 17.36
C HIS A 104 7.32 -5.32 16.15
N TYR A 105 6.05 -5.00 16.32
CA TYR A 105 5.08 -4.94 15.21
C TYR A 105 5.50 -3.93 14.15
N LEU A 106 5.85 -2.71 14.57
CA LEU A 106 6.24 -1.65 13.66
C LEU A 106 7.54 -1.98 12.91
N ARG A 107 8.46 -2.70 13.57
CA ARG A 107 9.68 -3.25 12.96
C ARG A 107 9.36 -4.29 11.90
N LEU A 108 8.42 -5.22 12.17
CA LEU A 108 7.97 -6.21 11.19
C LEU A 108 7.35 -5.53 9.95
N GLN A 109 6.51 -4.50 10.16
CA GLN A 109 5.94 -3.71 9.07
C GLN A 109 7.02 -2.98 8.26
N TYR A 110 8.04 -2.43 8.93
CA TYR A 110 9.18 -1.80 8.26
C TYR A 110 9.88 -2.79 7.32
N TRP A 111 10.21 -3.99 7.80
CA TRP A 111 10.87 -5.00 6.97
C TRP A 111 9.99 -5.47 5.81
N ALA A 112 8.68 -5.61 6.02
CA ALA A 112 7.74 -5.93 4.95
C ALA A 112 7.68 -4.82 3.88
N ALA A 113 7.68 -3.54 4.30
CA ALA A 113 7.71 -2.39 3.40
C ALA A 113 9.01 -2.34 2.60
N SER A 114 10.15 -2.44 3.28
CA SER A 114 11.48 -2.40 2.68
C SER A 114 11.68 -3.54 1.69
N ALA A 115 11.24 -4.76 2.04
CA ALA A 115 11.32 -5.93 1.17
C ALA A 115 10.45 -5.78 -0.08
N SER A 116 9.24 -5.24 0.10
CA SER A 116 8.31 -4.96 -1.01
C SER A 116 8.93 -3.97 -2.00
N CYS A 117 9.45 -2.84 -1.51
CA CYS A 117 10.10 -1.83 -2.34
C CYS A 117 11.35 -2.38 -3.03
N LEU A 118 12.22 -3.09 -2.30
CA LEU A 118 13.44 -3.67 -2.87
C LEU A 118 13.12 -4.68 -3.99
N THR A 119 12.16 -5.57 -3.75
CA THR A 119 11.77 -6.60 -4.73
C THR A 119 11.26 -5.97 -6.02
N VAL A 120 10.49 -4.88 -5.91
CA VAL A 120 10.05 -4.12 -7.09
C VAL A 120 11.23 -3.44 -7.78
N LEU A 121 12.15 -2.80 -7.06
CA LEU A 121 13.33 -2.17 -7.66
C LEU A 121 14.20 -3.18 -8.42
N ILE A 122 14.44 -4.36 -7.84
CA ILE A 122 15.13 -5.47 -8.51
C ILE A 122 14.41 -5.87 -9.80
N TYR A 123 13.08 -5.96 -9.75
CA TYR A 123 12.27 -6.29 -10.92
C TYR A 123 12.36 -5.22 -12.02
N LEU A 124 12.35 -3.93 -11.67
CA LEU A 124 12.52 -2.83 -12.63
C LEU A 124 13.90 -2.90 -13.29
N VAL A 125 14.96 -3.14 -12.50
CA VAL A 125 16.32 -3.35 -13.04
C VAL A 125 16.37 -4.55 -14.00
N PHE A 126 15.67 -5.64 -13.67
CA PHE A 126 15.62 -6.82 -14.53
C PHE A 126 14.89 -6.53 -15.85
N ILE A 127 13.79 -5.78 -15.82
CA ILE A 127 13.11 -5.33 -17.04
C ILE A 127 14.03 -4.45 -17.88
N SER A 128 14.68 -3.46 -17.26
CA SER A 128 15.60 -2.56 -17.96
C SER A 128 16.68 -3.33 -18.72
N LYS A 129 17.19 -4.40 -18.12
CA LYS A 129 18.29 -5.19 -18.69
C LYS A 129 17.85 -6.22 -19.72
N ARG A 130 16.64 -6.79 -19.61
CA ARG A 130 16.19 -7.84 -20.56
C ARG A 130 16.06 -7.33 -22.00
N HIS A 131 16.01 -6.02 -22.17
CA HIS A 131 15.85 -5.37 -23.47
C HIS A 131 17.17 -4.76 -23.99
N GLU A 132 18.23 -4.73 -23.17
CA GLU A 132 19.61 -4.44 -23.59
C GLU A 132 20.39 -5.75 -23.65
N ASP A 133 20.61 -6.28 -24.86
CA ASP A 133 21.49 -7.45 -25.07
C ASP A 133 22.94 -7.08 -24.72
N GLY A 134 23.32 -7.26 -23.45
CA GLY A 134 24.64 -6.93 -22.92
C GLY A 134 25.01 -7.80 -21.71
N ILE A 135 25.39 -9.04 -21.97
CA ILE A 135 25.79 -10.04 -20.98
C ILE A 135 27.20 -9.72 -20.48
N ASN A 136 27.38 -9.19 -19.25
CA ASN A 136 28.27 -9.79 -18.23
C ASN A 136 28.48 -8.97 -16.94
N ASN A 137 28.52 -7.63 -16.95
CA ASN A 137 29.03 -6.92 -15.75
C ASN A 137 27.98 -6.52 -14.69
N THR A 138 26.69 -6.65 -14.97
CA THR A 138 25.62 -6.08 -14.12
C THR A 138 24.71 -7.12 -13.44
N LYS A 139 24.95 -8.42 -13.66
CA LYS A 139 24.37 -9.50 -12.82
C LYS A 139 24.93 -9.43 -11.39
N HIS A 140 26.20 -9.02 -11.27
CA HIS A 140 26.89 -8.85 -9.99
C HIS A 140 26.28 -7.75 -9.12
N THR A 141 25.80 -6.63 -9.68
CA THR A 141 25.28 -5.51 -8.89
C THR A 141 23.89 -5.81 -8.30
N SER A 142 22.96 -6.39 -9.07
CA SER A 142 21.65 -6.80 -8.57
C SER A 142 21.76 -7.96 -7.57
N PHE A 143 22.66 -8.91 -7.80
CA PHE A 143 22.90 -10.02 -6.87
C PHE A 143 23.58 -9.53 -5.59
N CYS A 144 24.47 -8.53 -5.68
CA CYS A 144 25.08 -7.91 -4.50
C CYS A 144 24.04 -7.20 -3.62
N TRP A 145 23.06 -6.47 -4.18
CA TRP A 145 21.98 -5.87 -3.39
C TRP A 145 21.04 -6.91 -2.75
N ILE A 146 20.75 -8.02 -3.47
CA ILE A 146 19.98 -9.15 -2.92
C ILE A 146 20.76 -9.81 -1.78
N LEU A 147 22.06 -10.04 -1.97
CA LEU A 147 22.94 -10.64 -0.96
C LEU A 147 23.10 -9.71 0.24
N VAL A 148 23.32 -8.42 0.05
CA VAL A 148 23.45 -7.42 1.12
C VAL A 148 22.14 -7.30 1.88
N TYR A 149 20.99 -7.22 1.21
CA TYR A 149 19.69 -7.16 1.90
C TYR A 149 19.35 -8.46 2.63
N SER A 150 19.67 -9.61 2.02
CA SER A 150 19.49 -10.92 2.66
C SER A 150 20.42 -11.07 3.86
N LEU A 151 21.68 -10.64 3.76
CA LEU A 151 22.65 -10.67 4.86
C LEU A 151 22.21 -9.74 6.01
N ILE A 152 21.70 -8.54 5.69
CA ILE A 152 21.10 -7.60 6.65
C ILE A 152 19.88 -8.24 7.34
N CYS A 153 18.96 -8.84 6.59
CA CYS A 153 17.79 -9.53 7.17
C CYS A 153 18.20 -10.72 8.06
N ILE A 154 19.24 -11.48 7.67
CA ILE A 154 19.74 -12.65 8.39
C ILE A 154 20.47 -12.26 9.68
N VAL A 155 21.28 -11.19 9.66
CA VAL A 155 22.06 -10.73 10.82
C VAL A 155 21.17 -10.08 11.90
N LEU A 156 20.02 -9.50 11.54
CA LEU A 156 19.27 -8.60 12.43
C LEU A 156 18.02 -9.18 13.08
N LEU A 157 17.53 -10.30 12.57
CA LEU A 157 16.34 -11.01 13.07
C LEU A 157 16.69 -12.29 13.86
N GLY A 158 17.92 -12.34 14.38
CA GLY A 158 18.47 -13.45 15.15
C GLY A 158 17.42 -14.17 16.00
N CYS A 159 17.25 -15.47 15.72
CA CYS A 159 16.45 -16.46 16.46
C CYS A 159 14.94 -16.62 16.17
N TRP A 160 14.38 -16.06 15.09
CA TRP A 160 13.01 -16.44 14.64
C TRP A 160 13.10 -17.62 13.66
N PRO A 161 12.04 -18.41 13.38
CA PRO A 161 12.09 -19.39 12.30
C PRO A 161 12.25 -18.62 10.97
N LEU A 162 13.51 -18.40 10.61
CA LEU A 162 14.00 -17.55 9.53
C LEU A 162 13.26 -17.84 8.21
N VAL A 163 12.91 -19.10 8.00
CA VAL A 163 12.17 -19.58 6.82
C VAL A 163 10.76 -18.98 6.72
N VAL A 164 10.02 -18.89 7.83
CA VAL A 164 8.65 -18.34 7.82
C VAL A 164 8.68 -16.84 7.57
N LEU A 165 9.61 -16.12 8.19
CA LEU A 165 9.75 -14.69 7.97
C LEU A 165 10.25 -14.37 6.56
N LEU A 166 11.26 -15.07 6.06
CA LEU A 166 11.75 -14.87 4.69
C LEU A 166 10.67 -15.21 3.66
N SER A 167 9.89 -16.27 3.87
CA SER A 167 8.78 -16.60 2.98
C SER A 167 7.65 -15.56 3.05
N TRP A 168 7.38 -15.00 4.23
CA TRP A 168 6.46 -13.87 4.40
C TRP A 168 6.92 -12.64 3.63
N LEU A 169 8.17 -12.21 3.83
CA LEU A 169 8.76 -11.05 3.15
C LEU A 169 8.83 -11.26 1.63
N LEU A 170 9.17 -12.47 1.18
CA LEU A 170 9.16 -12.85 -0.23
C LEU A 170 7.73 -12.78 -0.81
N GLY A 171 6.74 -13.26 -0.06
CA GLY A 171 5.33 -13.17 -0.42
C GLY A 171 4.87 -11.73 -0.65
N HIS A 172 5.23 -10.82 0.26
CA HIS A 172 5.01 -9.37 0.13
C HIS A 172 5.67 -8.79 -1.13
N GLY A 173 6.95 -9.13 -1.38
CA GLY A 173 7.66 -8.69 -2.57
C GLY A 173 7.01 -9.16 -3.88
N LEU A 174 6.67 -10.45 -3.97
CA LEU A 174 6.03 -11.03 -5.16
C LEU A 174 4.61 -10.47 -5.39
N ALA A 175 3.85 -10.26 -4.32
CA ALA A 175 2.53 -9.63 -4.39
C ALA A 175 2.65 -8.19 -4.92
N SER A 176 3.64 -7.43 -4.44
CA SER A 176 3.90 -6.06 -4.89
C SER A 176 4.22 -5.99 -6.38
N ILE A 177 5.09 -6.87 -6.90
CA ILE A 177 5.37 -6.95 -8.34
C ILE A 177 4.11 -7.26 -9.14
N LYS A 178 3.36 -8.30 -8.75
CA LYS A 178 2.15 -8.72 -9.47
C LYS A 178 1.10 -7.61 -9.50
N LEU A 179 0.88 -6.95 -8.37
CA LEU A 179 -0.09 -5.87 -8.25
C LEU A 179 0.33 -4.64 -9.04
N MET A 180 1.61 -4.24 -8.95
CA MET A 180 2.13 -3.10 -9.72
C MET A 180 2.00 -3.33 -11.22
N LYS A 181 2.43 -4.49 -11.70
CA LYS A 181 2.27 -4.87 -13.10
C LYS A 181 0.80 -4.81 -13.52
N LYS A 182 -0.11 -5.32 -12.69
CA LYS A 182 -1.55 -5.29 -12.99
C LYS A 182 -2.09 -3.86 -13.05
N ILE A 183 -1.72 -2.99 -12.12
CA ILE A 183 -2.17 -1.59 -12.08
C ILE A 183 -1.67 -0.83 -13.32
N LEU A 184 -0.37 -0.90 -13.63
CA LEU A 184 0.21 -0.20 -14.77
C LEU A 184 -0.36 -0.67 -16.12
N HIS A 185 -0.70 -1.96 -16.26
CA HIS A 185 -1.36 -2.45 -17.48
C HIS A 185 -2.86 -2.15 -17.55
N THR A 186 -3.55 -2.08 -16.40
CA THR A 186 -5.01 -1.83 -16.37
C THR A 186 -5.30 -0.34 -16.58
N PHE A 187 -4.44 0.55 -16.07
CA PHE A 187 -4.59 1.99 -16.15
C PHE A 187 -3.38 2.65 -16.83
N PRO A 188 -3.16 2.38 -18.13
CA PRO A 188 -2.04 2.97 -18.86
C PRO A 188 -2.16 4.50 -18.88
N ALA A 189 -1.02 5.20 -18.75
CA ALA A 189 -0.89 6.65 -18.70
C ALA A 189 -1.61 7.37 -17.53
N CYS A 190 -2.23 6.64 -16.60
CA CYS A 190 -2.89 7.22 -15.43
C CYS A 190 -1.92 7.50 -14.27
N ALA A 191 -0.95 6.61 -14.05
CA ALA A 191 0.00 6.69 -12.93
C ALA A 191 1.46 6.67 -13.42
N SER A 192 2.35 7.30 -12.65
CA SER A 192 3.80 7.05 -12.78
C SER A 192 4.18 5.69 -12.18
N ILE A 193 5.40 5.20 -12.50
CA ILE A 193 5.92 3.97 -11.89
C ILE A 193 5.98 4.13 -10.37
N GLY A 194 6.44 5.29 -9.90
CA GLY A 194 6.49 5.60 -8.47
C GLY A 194 5.12 5.67 -7.80
N GLU A 195 4.14 6.33 -8.42
CA GLU A 195 2.76 6.35 -7.88
C GLU A 195 2.20 4.93 -7.78
N SER A 196 2.41 4.09 -8.80
CA SER A 196 1.99 2.69 -8.75
C SER A 196 2.73 1.90 -7.67
N LEU A 197 4.05 2.07 -7.54
CA LEU A 197 4.85 1.43 -6.50
C LEU A 197 4.30 1.80 -5.12
N LEU A 198 4.11 3.09 -4.84
CA LEU A 198 3.59 3.58 -3.56
C LEU A 198 2.24 2.96 -3.19
N VAL A 199 1.29 2.97 -4.14
CA VAL A 199 -0.04 2.37 -3.95
C VAL A 199 0.08 0.87 -3.69
N THR A 200 0.93 0.17 -4.45
CA THR A 200 1.05 -1.29 -4.35
C THR A 200 1.66 -1.73 -3.03
N THR A 201 2.77 -1.11 -2.61
CA THR A 201 3.41 -1.38 -1.33
C THR A 201 2.45 -1.10 -0.18
N GLY A 202 1.72 0.02 -0.22
CA GLY A 202 0.71 0.36 0.77
C GLY A 202 -0.39 -0.70 0.88
N LEU A 203 -0.98 -1.10 -0.25
CA LEU A 203 -2.04 -2.11 -0.30
C LEU A 203 -1.55 -3.50 0.14
N VAL A 204 -0.35 -3.90 -0.26
CA VAL A 204 0.23 -5.20 0.07
C VAL A 204 0.54 -5.30 1.57
N ILE A 205 1.02 -4.23 2.20
CA ILE A 205 1.18 -4.20 3.66
C ILE A 205 -0.18 -4.23 4.37
N PHE A 206 -1.13 -3.40 3.93
CA PHE A 206 -2.47 -3.34 4.51
C PHE A 206 -3.18 -4.71 4.46
N PHE A 207 -3.08 -5.39 3.33
CA PHE A 207 -3.69 -6.71 3.14
C PHE A 207 -2.90 -7.81 3.86
N GLY A 208 -1.58 -7.78 3.79
CA GLY A 208 -0.71 -8.73 4.46
C GLY A 208 -0.92 -8.74 5.96
N ASP A 209 -1.11 -7.57 6.58
CA ASP A 209 -1.42 -7.48 8.00
C ASP A 209 -2.68 -8.29 8.38
N MET A 210 -3.80 -8.13 7.66
CA MET A 210 -5.02 -8.93 7.88
C MET A 210 -4.80 -10.44 7.67
N VAL A 211 -4.01 -10.82 6.66
CA VAL A 211 -3.69 -12.22 6.37
C VAL A 211 -2.81 -12.83 7.46
N ALA A 212 -1.81 -12.09 7.96
CA ALA A 212 -0.93 -12.52 9.04
C ALA A 212 -1.73 -12.87 10.31
N TYR A 213 -2.65 -11.99 10.73
CA TYR A 213 -3.50 -12.26 11.88
C TYR A 213 -4.47 -13.42 11.65
N THR A 214 -5.00 -13.56 10.43
CA THR A 214 -5.83 -14.72 10.08
C THR A 214 -5.00 -16.01 10.19
N ALA A 215 -3.79 -16.04 9.64
CA ALA A 215 -2.89 -17.19 9.69
C ALA A 215 -2.47 -17.54 11.13
N ALA A 216 -2.20 -16.52 11.96
CA ALA A 216 -1.88 -16.67 13.38
C ALA A 216 -2.98 -17.40 14.16
N LYS A 217 -4.25 -17.20 13.78
CA LYS A 217 -5.40 -17.88 14.42
C LYS A 217 -5.66 -19.29 13.89
N VAL A 218 -5.29 -19.58 12.64
CA VAL A 218 -5.55 -20.88 11.99
C VAL A 218 -4.54 -21.96 12.38
N GLY A 219 -3.25 -21.63 12.55
CA GLY A 219 -2.19 -22.64 12.70
C GLY A 219 -1.27 -22.41 13.90
N VAL A 220 -0.90 -23.48 14.62
CA VAL A 220 -0.03 -23.43 15.82
C VAL A 220 1.38 -22.87 15.52
N ILE A 221 1.95 -23.18 14.34
CA ILE A 221 3.26 -22.68 13.90
C ILE A 221 3.23 -21.16 13.70
N PHE A 222 2.17 -20.66 13.04
CA PHE A 222 1.94 -19.23 12.87
C PHE A 222 1.55 -18.58 14.19
N LYS A 223 0.84 -19.30 15.06
CA LYS A 223 0.52 -18.83 16.40
C LYS A 223 1.80 -18.55 17.16
N PHE A 224 2.79 -19.45 17.22
CA PHE A 224 4.07 -19.18 17.91
C PHE A 224 4.85 -18.03 17.28
N PHE A 225 4.85 -17.95 15.94
CA PHE A 225 5.48 -16.86 15.19
C PHE A 225 4.80 -15.49 15.38
N PHE A 226 3.48 -15.45 15.57
CA PHE A 226 2.71 -14.22 15.78
C PHE A 226 2.21 -14.09 17.25
N LEU A 227 2.61 -14.97 18.17
CA LEU A 227 2.14 -15.02 19.57
C LEU A 227 2.74 -13.91 20.40
N GLN A 228 3.98 -13.51 20.08
CA GLN A 228 4.60 -12.29 20.60
C GLN A 228 4.06 -11.01 19.96
N LEU A 229 3.09 -11.14 19.02
CA LEU A 229 2.41 -10.04 18.33
C LEU A 229 0.96 -9.88 18.82
N TYR A 230 0.64 -10.32 20.05
CA TYR A 230 -0.67 -10.14 20.67
C TYR A 230 -0.93 -8.68 21.09
N PHE A 231 -0.59 -7.73 20.20
CA PHE A 231 -0.90 -6.34 20.38
C PHE A 231 -2.40 -6.13 20.34
N LYS A 232 -2.91 -5.31 21.27
CA LYS A 232 -4.29 -4.83 21.26
C LYS A 232 -4.50 -3.89 20.06
N ARG A 233 -4.74 -4.50 18.90
CA ARG A 233 -4.97 -3.81 17.64
C ARG A 233 -6.13 -2.84 17.79
N SER A 234 -5.99 -1.65 17.19
CA SER A 234 -7.09 -0.70 17.21
C SER A 234 -8.27 -1.23 16.39
N GLU A 235 -9.45 -1.20 16.99
CA GLU A 235 -10.72 -1.57 16.37
C GLU A 235 -10.90 -0.87 15.02
N ILE A 236 -10.54 0.42 14.98
CA ILE A 236 -10.58 1.27 13.78
C ILE A 236 -9.67 0.73 12.67
N SER A 237 -8.42 0.36 12.97
CA SER A 237 -7.49 -0.18 11.96
C SER A 237 -7.99 -1.50 11.38
N THR A 238 -8.57 -2.37 12.21
CA THR A 238 -9.18 -3.62 11.74
C THR A 238 -10.35 -3.38 10.79
N ILE A 239 -11.22 -2.42 11.12
CA ILE A 239 -12.38 -2.09 10.27
C ILE A 239 -11.91 -1.52 8.94
N ILE A 240 -10.99 -0.53 8.94
CA ILE A 240 -10.50 0.08 7.71
C ILE A 240 -9.81 -0.98 6.84
N GLN A 241 -8.89 -1.76 7.41
CA GLN A 241 -8.18 -2.80 6.65
C GLN A 241 -9.13 -3.86 6.09
N GLY A 242 -10.07 -4.36 6.89
CA GLY A 242 -11.04 -5.37 6.45
C GLY A 242 -11.96 -4.88 5.35
N MET A 243 -12.43 -3.62 5.43
CA MET A 243 -13.32 -3.05 4.42
C MET A 243 -12.57 -2.84 3.10
N VAL A 244 -11.38 -2.22 3.16
CA VAL A 244 -10.54 -1.98 1.98
C VAL A 244 -10.15 -3.29 1.32
N ALA A 245 -9.70 -4.28 2.09
CA ALA A 245 -9.35 -5.61 1.58
C ALA A 245 -10.54 -6.29 0.90
N SER A 246 -11.74 -6.22 1.49
CA SER A 246 -12.95 -6.84 0.94
C SER A 246 -13.38 -6.18 -0.36
N ILE A 247 -13.30 -4.86 -0.45
CA ILE A 247 -13.58 -4.11 -1.70
C ILE A 247 -12.57 -4.47 -2.79
N LEU A 248 -11.29 -4.65 -2.45
CA LEU A 248 -10.25 -5.01 -3.43
C LEU A 248 -10.38 -6.46 -3.92
N ILE A 249 -10.84 -7.38 -3.07
CA ILE A 249 -11.09 -8.77 -3.45
C ILE A 249 -12.40 -8.90 -4.24
N PHE A 250 -13.38 -8.04 -4.00
CA PHE A 250 -14.72 -8.15 -4.57
C PHE A 250 -14.75 -8.31 -6.10
N PRO A 251 -13.99 -7.56 -6.93
CA PRO A 251 -13.97 -7.76 -8.37
C PRO A 251 -13.62 -9.20 -8.81
N LEU A 252 -12.77 -9.90 -8.05
CA LEU A 252 -12.42 -11.29 -8.32
C LEU A 252 -13.60 -12.23 -8.03
N LEU A 253 -14.28 -12.01 -6.90
CA LEU A 253 -15.48 -12.76 -6.53
C LEU A 253 -16.63 -12.49 -7.49
N TYR A 254 -16.83 -11.22 -7.86
CA TYR A 254 -17.88 -10.80 -8.78
C TYR A 254 -17.71 -11.46 -10.15
N LYS A 255 -16.47 -11.53 -10.68
CA LYS A 255 -16.20 -12.24 -11.94
C LYS A 255 -16.69 -13.69 -11.86
N TYR A 256 -16.40 -14.39 -10.77
CA TYR A 256 -16.83 -15.76 -10.55
C TYR A 256 -18.35 -15.90 -10.39
N LEU A 257 -19.00 -14.98 -9.65
CA LEU A 257 -20.45 -14.96 -9.48
C LEU A 257 -21.19 -14.71 -10.80
N VAL A 258 -20.67 -13.83 -11.65
CA VAL A 258 -21.22 -13.58 -12.99
C VAL A 258 -21.07 -14.83 -13.87
N GLU A 259 -19.92 -15.51 -13.84
CA GLU A 259 -19.71 -16.76 -14.59
C GLU A 259 -20.71 -17.86 -14.16
N ILE A 260 -20.97 -18.00 -12.86
CA ILE A 260 -22.00 -18.94 -12.35
C ILE A 260 -23.39 -18.52 -12.83
N SER A 261 -23.74 -17.24 -12.65
CA SER A 261 -25.05 -16.72 -13.06
C SER A 261 -25.30 -16.92 -14.56
N GLU A 262 -24.28 -16.75 -15.40
CA GLU A 262 -24.38 -17.00 -16.84
C GLU A 262 -24.52 -18.49 -17.16
N ARG A 263 -23.85 -19.40 -16.42
CA ARG A 263 -24.02 -20.85 -16.59
C ARG A 263 -25.43 -21.31 -16.22
N SER A 264 -25.97 -20.85 -15.10
CA SER A 264 -27.33 -21.20 -14.65
C SER A 264 -28.40 -20.77 -15.66
N VAL A 265 -28.19 -19.66 -16.34
CA VAL A 265 -29.15 -19.11 -17.31
C VAL A 265 -29.08 -19.81 -18.67
N ARG A 266 -27.90 -20.30 -19.09
CA ARG A 266 -27.79 -21.12 -20.31
C ARG A 266 -28.63 -22.40 -20.25
N ILE A 267 -28.96 -22.87 -19.05
CA ILE A 267 -29.82 -24.03 -18.84
C ILE A 267 -31.32 -23.66 -19.03
N GLN A 268 -31.68 -22.37 -19.01
CA GLN A 268 -33.04 -21.96 -18.67
C GLN A 268 -33.84 -21.14 -19.70
N VAL A 269 -33.33 -20.62 -20.84
CA VAL A 269 -34.12 -20.15 -22.03
C VAL A 269 -33.31 -19.35 -23.09
N ASN A 270 -33.86 -19.35 -24.31
CA ASN A 270 -33.54 -18.69 -25.60
C ASN A 270 -33.10 -17.19 -25.61
N GLU A 271 -32.56 -16.81 -26.78
CA GLU A 271 -31.75 -15.64 -27.18
C GLU A 271 -32.26 -14.20 -26.96
N GLU A 272 -33.40 -13.95 -26.33
CA GLU A 272 -34.00 -12.61 -26.38
C GLU A 272 -33.77 -11.77 -25.11
N ASP A 273 -33.22 -10.56 -25.32
CA ASP A 273 -33.02 -9.41 -24.42
C ASP A 273 -31.63 -9.20 -23.80
N VAL A 274 -30.76 -8.52 -24.57
CA VAL A 274 -29.50 -7.91 -24.09
C VAL A 274 -29.73 -6.95 -22.92
N SER A 275 -30.80 -6.14 -22.95
CA SER A 275 -31.14 -5.18 -21.88
C SER A 275 -31.43 -5.87 -20.53
N ARG A 276 -32.18 -6.98 -20.56
CA ARG A 276 -32.49 -7.77 -19.36
C ARG A 276 -31.23 -8.41 -18.76
N ARG A 277 -30.28 -8.79 -19.62
CA ARG A 277 -28.97 -9.31 -19.22
C ARG A 277 -28.14 -8.26 -18.47
N GLU A 278 -28.11 -7.02 -18.95
CA GLU A 278 -27.38 -5.92 -18.30
C GLU A 278 -27.99 -5.54 -16.95
N MET A 279 -29.32 -5.39 -16.89
CA MET A 279 -30.02 -5.11 -15.63
C MET A 279 -29.74 -6.20 -14.59
N ARG A 280 -29.76 -7.48 -14.99
CA ARG A 280 -29.42 -8.59 -14.10
C ARG A 280 -27.99 -8.53 -13.60
N LYS A 281 -27.01 -8.21 -14.46
CA LYS A 281 -25.60 -8.06 -14.05
C LYS A 281 -25.44 -6.96 -13.01
N SER A 282 -26.12 -5.82 -13.20
CA SER A 282 -26.12 -4.73 -12.23
C SER A 282 -26.76 -5.14 -10.89
N VAL A 283 -27.90 -5.84 -10.92
CA VAL A 283 -28.54 -6.35 -9.70
C VAL A 283 -27.62 -7.34 -8.97
N VAL A 284 -27.03 -8.29 -9.69
CA VAL A 284 -26.07 -9.25 -9.11
C VAL A 284 -24.87 -8.52 -8.52
N PHE A 285 -24.35 -7.49 -9.19
CA PHE A 285 -23.27 -6.66 -8.67
C PHE A 285 -23.65 -5.99 -7.34
N TYR A 286 -24.75 -5.25 -7.27
CA TYR A 286 -25.13 -4.53 -6.07
C TYR A 286 -25.49 -5.46 -4.90
N VAL A 287 -26.22 -6.55 -5.18
CA VAL A 287 -26.60 -7.53 -4.15
C VAL A 287 -25.36 -8.26 -3.62
N SER A 288 -24.45 -8.71 -4.50
CA SER A 288 -23.22 -9.38 -4.05
C SER A 288 -22.27 -8.43 -3.32
N LEU A 289 -22.15 -7.17 -3.76
CA LEU A 289 -21.36 -6.16 -3.06
C LEU A 289 -21.93 -5.91 -1.66
N ALA A 290 -23.25 -5.71 -1.55
CA ALA A 290 -23.92 -5.53 -0.26
C ALA A 290 -23.71 -6.75 0.64
N ALA A 291 -23.86 -7.97 0.11
CA ALA A 291 -23.62 -9.20 0.87
C ALA A 291 -22.17 -9.30 1.38
N VAL A 292 -21.19 -8.93 0.56
CA VAL A 292 -19.78 -8.92 0.97
C VAL A 292 -19.54 -7.87 2.05
N LEU A 293 -20.06 -6.66 1.91
CA LEU A 293 -19.85 -5.57 2.88
C LEU A 293 -20.60 -5.77 4.20
N ILE A 294 -21.78 -6.41 4.18
CA ILE A 294 -22.65 -6.58 5.35
C ILE A 294 -22.32 -7.87 6.11
N PHE A 295 -21.97 -8.96 5.41
CA PHE A 295 -21.78 -10.27 6.03
C PHE A 295 -20.34 -10.75 5.96
N VAL A 296 -19.75 -10.82 4.77
CA VAL A 296 -18.43 -11.46 4.59
C VAL A 296 -17.31 -10.65 5.25
N ALA A 297 -17.25 -9.34 4.98
CA ALA A 297 -16.23 -8.47 5.52
C ALA A 297 -16.30 -8.38 7.06
N PRO A 298 -17.48 -8.15 7.68
CA PRO A 298 -17.57 -8.11 9.14
C PRO A 298 -17.27 -9.45 9.80
N SER A 299 -17.67 -10.58 9.20
CA SER A 299 -17.34 -11.91 9.72
C SER A 299 -15.82 -12.16 9.71
N TRP A 300 -15.12 -11.75 8.65
CA TRP A 300 -13.66 -11.86 8.59
C TRP A 300 -12.99 -10.93 9.62
N MET A 301 -13.50 -9.71 9.82
CA MET A 301 -13.00 -8.81 10.86
C MET A 301 -13.20 -9.37 12.26
N GLN A 302 -14.35 -9.97 12.56
CA GLN A 302 -14.62 -10.64 13.85
C GLN A 302 -13.71 -11.84 14.07
N TYR A 303 -13.42 -12.58 13.00
CA TYR A 303 -12.43 -13.64 13.05
C TYR A 303 -11.05 -13.10 13.40
N VAL A 304 -10.61 -11.99 12.81
CA VAL A 304 -9.29 -11.38 13.05
C VAL A 304 -9.20 -10.69 14.41
N HIS A 305 -10.18 -9.88 14.80
CA HIS A 305 -10.23 -9.15 16.07
C HIS A 305 -11.55 -9.43 16.77
N PRO A 306 -11.55 -9.83 18.05
CA PRO A 306 -12.78 -10.10 18.79
C PRO A 306 -13.53 -8.79 19.05
N PHE A 307 -14.55 -8.49 18.25
CA PHE A 307 -15.48 -7.39 18.52
C PHE A 307 -16.63 -7.87 19.41
N GLN A 308 -17.06 -7.02 20.36
CA GLN A 308 -18.22 -7.30 21.21
C GLN A 308 -19.55 -7.25 20.42
N SER A 309 -19.59 -6.49 19.33
CA SER A 309 -20.74 -6.34 18.44
C SER A 309 -20.33 -6.55 16.98
N ASN A 310 -21.30 -6.61 16.06
CA ASN A 310 -20.99 -6.63 14.63
C ASN A 310 -20.18 -5.36 14.27
N PRO A 311 -19.04 -5.45 13.56
CA PRO A 311 -18.21 -4.31 13.18
C PRO A 311 -18.98 -3.12 12.59
N LEU A 312 -20.05 -3.36 11.82
CA LEU A 312 -20.88 -2.27 11.28
C LEU A 312 -21.69 -1.56 12.38
N LEU A 313 -22.25 -2.32 13.32
CA LEU A 313 -22.94 -1.76 14.48
C LEU A 313 -21.96 -1.04 15.40
N TRP A 314 -20.74 -1.56 15.54
CA TRP A 314 -19.67 -0.88 16.26
C TRP A 314 -19.37 0.48 15.63
N VAL A 315 -19.28 0.58 14.30
CA VAL A 315 -19.08 1.88 13.62
C VAL A 315 -20.23 2.84 13.89
N LEU A 316 -21.47 2.37 13.80
CA LEU A 316 -22.64 3.20 14.09
C LEU A 316 -22.62 3.69 15.54
N HIS A 317 -22.35 2.80 16.49
CA HIS A 317 -22.21 3.17 17.90
C HIS A 317 -21.04 4.14 18.12
N PHE A 318 -19.90 3.92 17.47
CA PHE A 318 -18.72 4.79 17.56
C PHE A 318 -18.99 6.20 17.00
N VAL A 319 -19.74 6.32 15.91
CA VAL A 319 -20.10 7.62 15.34
C VAL A 319 -21.14 8.33 16.21
N LEU A 320 -22.08 7.59 16.81
CA LEU A 320 -23.17 8.15 17.61
C LEU A 320 -22.80 8.42 19.09
N SER A 321 -21.72 7.83 19.61
CA SER A 321 -21.36 7.94 21.03
C SER A 321 -20.85 9.34 21.44
N ASP A 322 -20.06 10.01 20.59
CA ASP A 322 -19.66 11.42 20.75
C ASP A 322 -20.59 12.31 19.91
N GLN A 323 -21.78 12.59 20.46
CA GLN A 323 -22.95 13.06 19.72
C GLN A 323 -22.78 14.36 18.91
N THR A 324 -21.79 15.21 19.18
CA THR A 324 -21.70 16.51 18.49
C THR A 324 -20.52 16.61 17.54
N LYS A 325 -19.30 16.31 17.98
CA LYS A 325 -18.08 16.50 17.17
C LYS A 325 -18.02 15.54 15.97
N ARG A 326 -18.28 14.25 16.19
CA ARG A 326 -18.18 13.23 15.13
C ARG A 326 -19.31 13.34 14.12
N LEU A 327 -20.53 13.58 14.59
CA LEU A 327 -21.68 13.82 13.71
C LEU A 327 -21.52 15.11 12.89
N LEU A 328 -21.04 16.20 13.49
CA LEU A 328 -20.74 17.44 12.77
C LEU A 328 -19.68 17.21 11.69
N LEU A 329 -18.62 16.44 11.99
CA LEU A 329 -17.59 16.10 11.02
C LEU A 329 -18.15 15.25 9.87
N CYS A 330 -19.00 14.26 10.16
CA CYS A 330 -19.69 13.47 9.12
C CYS A 330 -20.59 14.33 8.24
N MET A 331 -21.39 15.23 8.84
CA MET A 331 -22.23 16.16 8.09
C MET A 331 -21.41 17.12 7.23
N TYR A 332 -20.30 17.63 7.76
CA TYR A 332 -19.33 18.42 7.00
C TYR A 332 -18.80 17.65 5.80
N TRP A 333 -18.36 16.39 5.98
CA TRP A 333 -17.89 15.56 4.86
C TRP A 333 -18.99 15.30 3.83
N LEU A 334 -20.23 15.06 4.24
CA LEU A 334 -21.36 14.89 3.31
C LEU A 334 -21.60 16.17 2.49
N VAL A 335 -21.55 17.34 3.12
CA VAL A 335 -21.67 18.63 2.41
C VAL A 335 -20.52 18.83 1.44
N VAL A 336 -19.27 18.58 1.86
CA VAL A 336 -18.10 18.67 0.98
C VAL A 336 -18.24 17.72 -0.21
N ILE A 337 -18.63 16.46 0.00
CA ILE A 337 -18.87 15.49 -1.08
C ILE A 337 -19.99 15.97 -1.99
N TYR A 338 -21.12 16.42 -1.45
CA TYR A 338 -22.26 16.87 -2.24
C TYR A 338 -21.89 18.07 -3.13
N VAL A 339 -21.25 19.08 -2.55
CA VAL A 339 -20.77 20.26 -3.30
C VAL A 339 -19.73 19.83 -4.34
N SER A 340 -18.82 18.94 -3.96
CA SER A 340 -17.80 18.40 -4.86
C SER A 340 -18.44 17.68 -6.05
N VAL A 341 -19.34 16.74 -5.83
CA VAL A 341 -19.99 15.99 -6.91
C VAL A 341 -20.81 16.92 -7.80
N THR A 342 -21.66 17.78 -7.23
CA THR A 342 -22.55 18.65 -8.02
C THR A 342 -21.78 19.69 -8.85
N ARG A 343 -20.79 20.37 -8.25
CA ARG A 343 -19.99 21.39 -8.93
C ARG A 343 -18.91 20.78 -9.81
N PHE A 344 -18.18 19.77 -9.33
CA PHE A 344 -17.10 19.16 -10.12
C PHE A 344 -17.62 18.34 -11.28
N TYR A 345 -18.77 17.67 -11.17
CA TYR A 345 -19.36 16.98 -12.33
C TYR A 345 -19.66 17.96 -13.47
N GLY A 346 -20.18 19.15 -13.15
CA GLY A 346 -20.40 20.22 -14.12
C GLY A 346 -19.10 20.76 -14.73
N ILE A 347 -18.07 20.96 -13.90
CA ILE A 347 -16.76 21.46 -14.34
C ILE A 347 -16.02 20.41 -15.19
N SER A 348 -16.00 19.14 -14.78
CA SER A 348 -15.31 18.06 -15.48
C SER A 348 -15.91 17.75 -16.84
N LYS A 349 -17.21 18.02 -17.02
CA LYS A 349 -17.90 17.85 -18.31
C LYS A 349 -17.59 18.99 -19.28
N ASN A 350 -17.14 20.14 -18.79
CA ASN A 350 -16.76 21.27 -19.64
C ASN A 350 -15.39 21.01 -20.27
N SER A 351 -15.37 20.77 -21.58
CA SER A 351 -14.16 20.46 -22.36
C SER A 351 -13.12 21.58 -22.38
N LYS A 352 -13.48 22.81 -21.99
CA LYS A 352 -12.56 23.95 -21.87
C LYS A 352 -11.72 23.94 -20.59
N THR A 353 -12.02 23.06 -19.63
CA THR A 353 -11.28 23.02 -18.36
C THR A 353 -9.98 22.25 -18.52
N GLU A 354 -8.87 22.89 -18.17
CA GLU A 354 -7.57 22.24 -18.24
C GLU A 354 -7.49 21.09 -17.23
N ARG A 355 -6.98 19.93 -17.68
CA ARG A 355 -6.82 18.73 -16.83
C ARG A 355 -5.95 18.98 -15.59
N ILE A 356 -5.06 19.98 -15.64
CA ILE A 356 -4.20 20.36 -14.51
C ILE A 356 -5.00 21.05 -13.39
N LEU A 357 -5.99 21.86 -13.76
CA LEU A 357 -6.89 22.54 -12.84
C LEU A 357 -7.77 21.51 -12.13
N LEU A 358 -8.29 20.52 -12.87
CA LEU A 358 -9.06 19.41 -12.33
C LEU A 358 -8.28 18.63 -11.26
N ARG A 359 -6.99 18.36 -11.50
CA ARG A 359 -6.11 17.72 -10.51
C ARG A 359 -5.95 18.55 -9.25
N LYS A 360 -5.71 19.86 -9.37
CA LYS A 360 -5.58 20.77 -8.22
C LYS A 360 -6.86 20.80 -7.37
N TYR A 361 -8.03 20.73 -8.01
CA TYR A 361 -9.30 20.61 -7.27
C TYR A 361 -9.44 19.33 -6.48
N TYR A 362 -9.05 18.17 -7.03
CA TYR A 362 -9.06 16.92 -6.25
C TYR A 362 -8.09 16.98 -5.06
N HIS A 363 -6.92 17.60 -5.22
CA HIS A 363 -6.03 17.85 -4.08
C HIS A 363 -6.67 18.78 -3.04
N LEU A 364 -7.33 19.86 -3.48
CA LEU A 364 -8.05 20.77 -2.57
C LEU A 364 -9.17 20.04 -1.82
N MET A 365 -9.96 19.21 -2.51
CA MET A 365 -11.00 18.39 -1.91
C MET A 365 -10.41 17.44 -0.87
N ALA A 366 -9.29 16.77 -1.17
CA ALA A 366 -8.60 15.91 -0.20
C ALA A 366 -8.17 16.70 1.05
N VAL A 367 -7.54 17.87 0.86
CA VAL A 367 -7.15 18.74 1.99
C VAL A 367 -8.38 19.17 2.81
N ALA A 368 -9.47 19.57 2.17
CA ALA A 368 -10.71 19.95 2.83
C ALA A 368 -11.33 18.78 3.64
N MET A 369 -11.19 17.55 3.17
CA MET A 369 -11.64 16.37 3.92
C MET A 369 -10.74 16.06 5.12
N PHE A 370 -9.42 16.13 4.96
CA PHE A 370 -8.46 15.67 5.97
C PHE A 370 -8.14 16.71 7.05
N VAL A 371 -8.10 18.00 6.73
CA VAL A 371 -7.71 19.04 7.71
C VAL A 371 -8.67 19.10 8.90
N PRO A 372 -10.01 19.16 8.71
CA PRO A 372 -10.95 19.17 9.83
C PRO A 372 -10.84 17.88 10.66
N ALA A 373 -10.60 16.74 10.01
CA ALA A 373 -10.38 15.47 10.70
C ALA A 373 -9.21 15.57 11.69
N LEU A 374 -8.09 16.18 11.28
CA LEU A 374 -6.91 16.36 12.12
C LEU A 374 -7.10 17.39 13.25
N VAL A 375 -7.94 18.41 13.03
CA VAL A 375 -8.24 19.44 14.04
C VAL A 375 -9.21 18.92 15.11
N PHE A 376 -10.11 18.01 14.74
CA PHE A 376 -11.11 17.43 15.64
C PHE A 376 -10.73 16.05 16.21
N GLN A 377 -9.57 15.50 15.80
CA GLN A 377 -8.94 14.31 16.36
C GLN A 377 -8.26 14.65 17.69
#